data_AF-A0A5K1DJ89-F1
#
_entry.id   AF-A0A5K1DJ89-F1
#
_cell.length_a   1.000
_cell.length_b   1.000
_cell.length_c   1.000
_cell.angle_alpha   90.00
_cell.angle_beta   90.00
_cell.angle_gamma   90.00
#
_symmetry.space_group_name_H-M   'P 1'
#
loop_
_entity.id
_entity.type
_entity.pdbx_description
1 polymer ?
#
loop_
_entity_poly.entity_id
_entity_poly.type
_entity_poly.pdbx_seq_one_letter_code
_entity_poly.pdbx_strand_id
1 'polypeptide(L)' 'TIEVFDKNLEEEEEGGSETLCKSTPHMFCKTLTASDTSTHGGFSVPRRAAEDCFPPL' A
#
# COMPACT_ATOMS: atom_id res chain seq x y z
N THR A 1 23.98 4.25 -0.03
CA THR A 1 23.38 3.46 1.05
C THR A 1 21.92 3.29 0.72
N ILE A 2 21.46 2.06 0.55
CA ILE A 2 20.02 1.82 0.45
C ILE A 2 19.50 2.09 1.86
N GLU A 3 18.78 3.19 2.05
CA GLU A 3 18.02 3.45 3.26
C GLU A 3 16.89 2.43 3.25
N VAL A 4 17.12 1.26 3.86
CA VAL A 4 16.07 0.31 4.14
C VAL A 4 15.16 1.03 5.14
N PHE A 5 14.07 1.62 4.64
CA PHE A 5 12.99 2.06 5.49
C PHE A 5 12.39 0.80 6.12
N ASP A 6 12.93 0.42 7.28
CA ASP A 6 12.28 -0.49 8.21
C ASP A 6 10.98 0.21 8.64
N LYS A 7 9.92 -0.06 7.88
CA LYS A 7 8.57 0.37 8.22
C LYS A 7 8.10 -0.54 9.33
N ASN A 8 8.27 -0.10 10.58
CA ASN A 8 7.35 -0.50 11.65
C ASN A 8 5.96 0.00 11.23
N LEU A 9 5.19 -0.88 10.59
CA LEU A 9 3.79 -0.67 10.30
C LEU A 9 3.03 -1.30 11.48
N GLU A 10 2.74 -0.48 12.48
CA GLU A 10 1.80 -0.86 13.53
C GLU A 10 0.41 -0.92 12.88
N GLU A 11 -0.18 -2.12 12.86
CA GLU A 11 -1.55 -2.37 12.45
C GLU A 11 -2.49 -1.77 13.51
N GLU A 12 -3.16 -0.66 13.20
CA GLU A 12 -4.35 -0.25 13.95
C GLU A 12 -5.59 -0.56 13.12
N GLU A 13 -6.25 -1.68 13.46
CA GLU A 13 -7.68 -1.83 13.24
C GLU A 13 -8.43 -1.12 14.36
N GLU A 14 -9.23 -0.09 14.06
CA GLU A 14 -10.53 0.06 14.71
C GLU A 14 -11.43 1.06 13.97
N GLY A 15 -12.71 0.73 13.90
CA GLY A 15 -13.72 1.49 13.18
C GLY A 15 -14.28 2.69 13.97
N GLY A 16 -14.94 3.58 13.20
CA GLY A 16 -16.12 4.30 13.67
C GLY A 16 -16.01 5.83 13.81
N SER A 17 -16.95 6.48 13.14
CA SER A 17 -17.51 7.82 13.42
C SER A 17 -16.91 9.03 12.71
N GLU A 18 -17.76 9.61 11.87
CA GLU A 18 -17.59 10.77 11.01
C GLU A 18 -17.30 12.05 11.83
N THR A 19 -16.24 12.81 11.52
CA THR A 19 -16.22 14.29 11.47
C THR A 19 -14.81 14.85 11.21
N LEU A 20 -14.76 15.82 10.28
CA LEU A 20 -13.61 16.43 9.59
C LEU A 20 -13.10 15.59 8.40
N CYS A 21 -13.37 16.07 7.18
CA CYS A 21 -12.99 15.52 5.88
C CYS A 21 -11.46 15.41 5.66
N LYS A 22 -10.75 14.72 6.54
CA LYS A 22 -9.48 14.11 6.25
C LYS A 22 -9.82 12.80 5.57
N SER A 23 -10.07 12.84 4.26
CA SER A 23 -10.05 11.59 3.48
C SER A 23 -8.65 11.02 3.66
N THR A 24 -8.48 10.07 4.57
CA THR A 24 -7.21 9.38 4.73
C THR A 24 -6.95 8.70 3.40
N PRO A 25 -5.87 9.08 2.68
CA PRO A 25 -5.62 8.48 1.38
C PRO A 25 -5.39 6.97 1.56
N HIS A 26 -6.11 6.16 0.78
CA HIS A 26 -5.88 4.72 0.74
C HIS A 26 -4.48 4.48 0.17
N MET A 27 -3.57 3.98 1.01
CA MET A 27 -2.19 3.67 0.64
C MET A 27 -1.82 2.28 1.11
N PHE A 28 -0.93 1.61 0.38
CA PHE A 28 -0.34 0.35 0.79
C PHE A 28 1.18 0.40 0.62
N CYS A 29 1.89 -0.31 1.49
CA CYS A 29 3.32 -0.52 1.37
C CYS A 29 3.58 -1.94 0.89
N LYS A 30 4.49 -2.09 -0.08
CA LYS A 30 4.94 -3.40 -0.55
C LYS A 30 6.46 -3.45 -0.62
N THR A 31 7.03 -4.55 -0.15
CA THR A 31 8.43 -4.90 -0.41
C THR A 31 8.59 -5.24 -1.88
N LEU A 32 9.45 -4.49 -2.58
CA LEU A 32 9.77 -4.76 -3.98
C LEU A 32 10.52 -6.08 -4.10
N THR A 33 10.05 -6.95 -4.97
CA THR A 33 10.74 -8.17 -5.38
C THR A 33 11.63 -7.89 -6.59
N ALA A 34 12.56 -8.79 -6.91
CA ALA A 34 13.43 -8.63 -8.08
C ALA A 34 12.65 -8.47 -9.40
N SER A 35 11.47 -9.11 -9.50
CA SER A 35 10.61 -8.96 -10.68
C SER A 35 10.00 -7.56 -10.79
N ASP A 36 9.64 -6.92 -9.68
CA ASP A 36 9.03 -5.58 -9.67
C ASP A 36 10.00 -4.50 -10.20
N THR A 37 11.31 -4.74 -10.14
CA THR A 37 12.35 -3.79 -10.60
C THR A 37 13.04 -4.20 -11.90
N SER A 38 12.66 -5.33 -12.49
CA SER A 38 13.29 -5.83 -13.72
C SER A 38 12.69 -5.16 -14.96
N THR A 39 13.51 -4.84 -15.97
CA THR A 39 13.08 -4.13 -17.19
C THR A 39 11.97 -4.84 -17.97
N HIS A 40 11.96 -6.18 -17.94
CA HIS A 40 10.98 -7.01 -18.64
C HIS A 40 9.90 -7.57 -17.71
N GLY A 41 9.97 -7.27 -16.41
CA GLY A 41 8.95 -7.65 -15.43
C GLY A 41 7.87 -6.59 -15.32
N GLY A 42 6.99 -6.79 -14.34
CA GLY A 42 5.93 -5.84 -14.00
C GLY A 42 5.83 -5.66 -12.49
N PHE A 43 5.10 -4.63 -12.09
CA PHE A 43 4.76 -4.39 -10.70
C PHE A 43 3.57 -5.25 -10.29
N SER A 44 3.70 -5.97 -9.18
CA SER A 44 2.63 -6.81 -8.64
C SER A 44 1.96 -6.11 -7.45
N VAL A 45 0.63 -5.99 -7.46
CA VAL A 45 -0.17 -5.38 -6.37
C VAL A 45 -0.86 -6.49 -5.57
N PRO A 46 -0.78 -6.51 -4.22
CA PRO A 46 -1.58 -7.44 -3.42
C PRO A 46 -3.07 -7.24 -3.67
N ARG A 47 -3.85 -8.33 -3.76
CA ARG A 47 -5.26 -8.25 -4.12
C ARG A 47 -6.07 -7.26 -3.27
N ARG A 48 -5.88 -7.28 -1.94
CA ARG A 48 -6.58 -6.36 -1.01
C ARG A 48 -6.28 -4.90 -1.36
N ALA A 49 -5.00 -4.58 -1.54
CA ALA A 49 -4.59 -3.24 -1.96
C ALA A 49 -5.15 -2.84 -3.35
N ALA A 50 -5.35 -3.80 -4.26
CA ALA A 50 -6.01 -3.54 -5.53
C ALA A 50 -7.49 -3.14 -5.35
N GLU A 51 -8.19 -3.82 -4.44
CA GLU A 51 -9.60 -3.57 -4.11
C GLU A 51 -9.78 -2.25 -3.31
N ASP A 52 -8.81 -1.91 -2.44
CA ASP A 52 -8.88 -0.75 -1.55
C ASP A 52 -8.40 0.56 -2.20
N CYS A 53 -7.39 0.49 -3.08
CA CYS A 53 -6.68 1.68 -3.57
C CYS A 53 -6.96 2.05 -5.04
N PHE A 54 -7.61 1.17 -5.81
CA PHE A 54 -7.85 1.40 -7.23
C PHE A 54 -9.35 1.41 -7.55
N PRO A 55 -9.78 2.15 -8.59
CA PRO A 55 -11.16 2.07 -9.06
C PRO A 55 -11.57 0.64 -9.40
N PRO A 56 -12.86 0.27 -9.24
CA PRO A 56 -13.37 -1.00 -9.74
C PRO A 56 -13.05 -1.19 -11.22
N LEU A 57 -12.55 -2.38 -11.57
CA LEU A 57 -12.15 -2.76 -12.92
C LEU A 57 -13.35 -3.12 -13.81
#